data_AF-A0A535UXX6-F1
#
_entry.id   AF-A0A535UXX6-F1
#
_cell.length_a   1.000
_cell.length_b   1.000
_cell.length_c   1.000
_cell.angle_alpha   90.00
_cell.angle_beta   90.00
_cell.angle_gamma   90.00
#
_symmetry.space_group_name_H-M   'P 1'
#
loop_
_entity.id
_entity.type
_entity.pdbx_description
1 polymer ?
#
loop_
_entity_poly.entity_id
_entity_poly.type
_entity_poly.pdbx_seq_one_letter_code
_entity_poly.pdbx_strand_id
1 'polypeptide(L)'
;MNLSIAVLLVILALIAFILAAIGWSYRKTDLIAIGLALWSLSILIGRISHLSLGTLILLLAFLAFVAAAVGWRYRKINLIAVGLALWTLTNIVS
;
A
#
# COMPACT_ATOMS: atom_id res chain seq x y z
N MET A 1 -14.88 17.53 -13.49
CA MET A 1 -13.71 16.79 -12.96
C MET A 1 -14.18 15.36 -12.69
N ASN A 2 -13.73 14.37 -13.46
CA ASN A 2 -14.12 12.98 -13.20
C ASN A 2 -13.27 12.42 -12.06
N LEU A 3 -13.92 11.94 -10.99
CA LEU A 3 -13.28 11.15 -9.95
C LEU A 3 -12.88 9.79 -10.55
N SER A 4 -11.59 9.59 -10.78
CA SER A 4 -11.08 8.27 -11.20
C SER A 4 -11.03 7.32 -10.00
N ILE A 5 -11.12 6.01 -10.27
CA ILE A 5 -10.97 4.95 -9.24
C ILE A 5 -9.68 5.15 -8.43
N ALA A 6 -8.58 5.57 -9.07
CA ALA A 6 -7.31 5.81 -8.40
C ALA A 6 -7.41 6.95 -7.37
N VAL A 7 -8.12 8.03 -7.69
CA VAL A 7 -8.33 9.16 -6.75
C VAL A 7 -9.15 8.70 -5.55
N LEU A 8 -10.18 7.88 -5.75
CA LEU A 8 -10.95 7.30 -4.65
C LEU A 8 -10.09 6.45 -3.71
N LEU A 9 -9.22 5.60 -4.27
CA LEU A 9 -8.29 4.79 -3.46
C LEU A 9 -7.29 5.63 -2.67
N VAL A 10 -6.80 6.74 -3.23
CA VAL A 10 -5.92 7.68 -2.53
C VAL A 10 -6.66 8.36 -1.37
N ILE A 11 -7.91 8.77 -1.57
CA ILE A 11 -8.74 9.35 -0.49
C ILE A 11 -8.95 8.32 0.63
N LEU A 12 -9.26 7.07 0.30
CA LEU A 12 -9.42 6.00 1.29
C LEU A 12 -8.11 5.70 2.04
N ALA A 13 -6.97 5.71 1.33
CA ALA A 13 -5.66 5.58 1.95
C ALA A 13 -5.36 6.72 2.93
N LEU A 14 -5.68 7.96 2.54
CA LEU A 14 -5.52 9.14 3.38
C LEU A 14 -6.37 9.03 4.66
N ILE A 15 -7.63 8.62 4.54
CA ILE A 15 -8.51 8.38 5.69
C ILE A 15 -7.91 7.32 6.63
N ALA A 16 -7.43 6.20 6.09
CA ALA A 16 -6.79 5.15 6.89
C ALA A 16 -5.55 5.67 7.65
N PHE A 17 -4.71 6.49 7.02
CA PHE A 17 -3.55 7.09 7.68
C PHE A 17 -3.94 8.12 8.74
N ILE A 18 -4.95 8.96 8.50
CA ILE A 18 -5.45 9.91 9.49
C ILE A 18 -5.98 9.17 10.73
N LEU A 19 -6.75 8.10 10.53
CA LEU A 19 -7.24 7.26 11.64
C LEU A 19 -6.09 6.59 12.41
N ALA A 20 -5.04 6.16 11.71
CA ALA A 20 -3.84 5.63 12.35
C ALA A 20 -3.09 6.69 13.18
N ALA A 21 -2.97 7.92 12.65
CA ALA A 21 -2.25 9.03 13.26
C ALA A 21 -2.94 9.59 14.51
N ILE A 22 -4.27 9.74 14.47
CA ILE A 22 -5.08 10.16 15.64
C ILE A 22 -5.01 9.11 16.75
N GLY A 23 -4.62 7.88 16.42
CA GLY A 23 -4.42 6.82 17.40
C GLY A 23 -5.72 6.32 18.02
N TRP A 24 -6.84 6.49 17.32
CA TRP A 24 -8.19 6.15 17.79
C TRP A 24 -8.33 4.64 18.11
N SER A 25 -7.48 3.76 17.57
CA SER A 25 -7.62 2.31 17.70
C SER A 25 -6.34 1.60 18.17
N TYR A 26 -6.52 0.51 18.93
CA TYR A 26 -5.49 -0.46 19.32
C TYR A 26 -4.81 -1.16 18.12
N ARG A 27 -5.31 -0.98 16.89
CA ARG A 27 -4.80 -1.58 15.65
C ARG A 27 -4.12 -0.57 14.72
N LYS A 28 -3.30 0.35 15.27
CA LYS A 28 -2.58 1.38 14.48
C LYS A 28 -1.77 0.78 13.32
N THR A 29 -1.09 -0.34 13.57
CA THR A 29 -0.30 -1.05 12.56
C THR A 29 -1.15 -1.61 11.42
N ASP A 30 -2.37 -2.05 11.69
CA ASP A 30 -3.29 -2.57 10.68
C ASP A 30 -3.81 -1.44 9.79
N LEU A 31 -4.16 -0.29 10.40
CA LEU A 31 -4.59 0.90 9.67
C LEU A 31 -3.48 1.44 8.75
N ILE A 32 -2.22 1.41 9.20
CA ILE A 32 -1.06 1.78 8.37
C ILE A 32 -0.92 0.83 7.19
N ALA A 33 -1.00 -0.49 7.43
CA ALA A 33 -0.89 -1.48 6.36
C ALA A 33 -2.02 -1.35 5.33
N ILE A 34 -3.25 -1.10 5.77
CA ILE A 34 -4.41 -0.84 4.89
C ILE A 34 -4.16 0.42 4.06
N GLY A 35 -3.70 1.52 4.68
CA GLY A 35 -3.39 2.76 3.98
C GLY A 35 -2.32 2.55 2.91
N LEU A 36 -1.23 1.85 3.23
CA LEU A 36 -0.15 1.52 2.28
C LEU A 36 -0.63 0.62 1.15
N ALA A 37 -1.48 -0.37 1.43
CA ALA A 37 -2.05 -1.24 0.42
C ALA A 37 -2.95 -0.47 -0.57
N LEU A 38 -3.88 0.34 -0.05
CA LEU A 38 -4.78 1.16 -0.87
C LEU A 38 -4.01 2.16 -1.73
N TRP A 39 -3.00 2.81 -1.14
CA TRP A 39 -2.15 3.73 -1.88
C TRP A 39 -1.33 3.02 -2.96
N SER A 40 -0.68 1.90 -2.64
CA SER A 40 0.07 1.11 -3.62
C SER A 40 -0.83 0.61 -4.76
N LEU A 41 -2.08 0.25 -4.47
CA LEU A 41 -3.07 -0.17 -5.47
C LEU A 41 -3.43 0.99 -6.41
N SER A 42 -3.57 2.21 -5.88
CA SER A 42 -3.88 3.38 -6.70
C SER A 42 -2.84 3.63 -7.81
N ILE A 43 -1.56 3.40 -7.48
CA ILE A 43 -0.44 3.51 -8.42
C ILE A 43 -0.42 2.32 -9.38
N LEU A 44 -0.65 1.11 -8.87
CA LEU A 44 -0.61 -0.12 -9.67
C LEU A 44 -1.69 -0.13 -10.78
N ILE A 45 -2.89 0.37 -10.48
CA ILE A 45 -3.98 0.48 -11.47
C ILE A 45 -3.57 1.36 -12.66
N GLY A 46 -2.82 2.44 -12.41
CA GLY A 46 -2.31 3.31 -13.48
C GLY A 46 -1.19 2.70 -14.33
N ARG A 47 -0.54 1.63 -13.84
CA ARG A 47 0.63 1.01 -14.47
C ARG A 47 0.37 -0.39 -15.03
N ILE A 48 -0.79 -1.00 -14.76
CA ILE A 48 -1.15 -2.36 -15.18
C ILE A 48 -1.09 -2.57 -16.70
N SER A 49 -1.34 -1.52 -17.48
CA SER A 49 -1.26 -1.54 -18.95
C SER A 49 0.17 -1.76 -19.46
N HIS A 50 1.20 -1.54 -18.64
CA HIS A 50 2.60 -1.74 -18.99
C HIS A 50 3.30 -2.64 -17.96
N LEU A 51 3.43 -3.91 -18.31
CA LEU A 51 4.15 -4.91 -17.50
C LEU A 51 5.66 -4.72 -17.61
N SER A 52 6.19 -3.70 -16.93
CA SER A 52 7.64 -3.52 -16.71
C SER A 52 8.09 -4.24 -15.44
N LEU A 53 9.42 -4.40 -15.28
CA LEU A 53 10.02 -4.92 -14.05
C LEU A 53 9.57 -4.10 -12.83
N GLY A 54 9.49 -2.77 -12.94
CA GLY A 54 8.98 -1.91 -11.89
C GLY A 54 7.53 -2.23 -11.50
N THR A 55 6.65 -2.48 -12.48
CA THR A 55 5.25 -2.84 -12.22
C THR A 55 5.14 -4.19 -11.48
N LEU A 56 5.99 -5.17 -11.81
CA LEU A 56 6.03 -6.45 -11.11
C LEU A 56 6.50 -6.31 -9.66
N ILE A 57 7.54 -5.50 -9.41
CA ILE A 57 8.01 -5.22 -8.05
C ILE A 57 6.95 -4.47 -7.24
N LEU A 58 6.24 -3.52 -7.86
CA LEU A 58 5.12 -2.80 -7.23
C LEU A 58 3.99 -3.76 -6.83
N LEU A 59 3.70 -4.76 -7.66
CA LEU A 59 2.70 -5.79 -7.36
C LEU A 59 3.13 -6.62 -6.15
N LEU A 60 4.41 -6.99 -6.04
CA LEU A 60 4.94 -7.67 -4.86
C LEU A 60 4.88 -6.78 -3.61
N ALA A 61 5.18 -5.47 -3.73
CA ALA A 61 5.05 -4.51 -2.64
C ALA A 61 3.60 -4.43 -2.14
N PHE A 62 2.64 -4.35 -3.07
CA PHE A 62 1.21 -4.37 -2.76
C PHE A 62 0.81 -5.64 -2.01
N LEU A 63 1.22 -6.83 -2.48
CA LEU A 63 0.93 -8.09 -1.80
C LEU A 63 1.52 -8.13 -0.38
N ALA A 64 2.72 -7.60 -0.17
CA ALA A 64 3.33 -7.50 1.15
C ALA A 64 2.52 -6.60 2.10
N PHE A 65 2.00 -5.46 1.61
CA PHE A 65 1.11 -4.59 2.40
C PHE A 65 -0.24 -5.25 2.72
N VAL A 66 -0.83 -5.98 1.78
CA VAL A 66 -2.06 -6.75 2.03
C VAL A 66 -1.82 -7.84 3.05
N ALA A 67 -0.72 -8.58 2.95
CA ALA A 67 -0.35 -9.60 3.93
C ALA A 67 -0.14 -9.01 5.34
N ALA A 68 0.46 -7.81 5.42
CA ALA A 68 0.57 -7.05 6.66
C ALA A 68 -0.80 -6.65 7.23
N ALA A 69 -1.74 -6.20 6.38
CA ALA A 69 -3.08 -5.78 6.77
C ALA A 69 -3.96 -6.95 7.26
N VAL A 70 -3.87 -8.11 6.61
CA VAL A 70 -4.60 -9.33 7.01
C VAL A 70 -4.05 -9.92 8.31
N GLY A 71 -2.80 -9.60 8.69
CA GLY A 71 -2.22 -10.04 9.95
C GLY A 71 -1.80 -11.51 9.94
N TRP A 72 -1.29 -11.98 8.80
CA TRP A 72 -0.88 -13.37 8.63
C TRP A 72 0.36 -13.70 9.47
N ARG A 73 0.19 -14.23 10.69
CA ARG A 73 1.14 -14.93 11.61
C ARG A 73 2.57 -14.38 11.82
N TYR A 74 3.00 -13.36 11.08
CA TYR A 74 4.29 -12.69 11.11
C TYR A 74 4.18 -11.36 11.84
N ARG A 75 5.31 -10.87 12.35
CA ARG A 75 5.43 -9.52 12.93
C ARG A 75 5.01 -8.50 11.87
N LYS A 76 3.77 -7.98 11.94
CA LYS A 76 3.15 -7.08 10.94
C LYS A 76 4.08 -5.94 10.48
N ILE A 77 4.91 -5.44 11.41
CA ILE A 77 5.92 -4.41 11.19
C ILE A 77 6.97 -4.84 10.15
N ASN A 78 7.42 -6.10 10.18
CA ASN A 78 8.42 -6.61 9.23
C ASN A 78 7.86 -6.66 7.80
N LEU A 79 6.59 -7.07 7.65
CA LEU A 79 5.94 -7.11 6.33
C LEU A 79 5.72 -5.71 5.76
N ILE A 80 5.39 -4.73 6.61
CA ILE A 80 5.33 -3.31 6.21
C ILE A 80 6.71 -2.83 5.74
N ALA A 81 7.78 -3.16 6.48
CA ALA A 81 9.14 -2.78 6.11
C ALA A 81 9.57 -3.39 4.76
N VAL A 82 9.27 -4.68 4.52
CA VAL A 82 9.52 -5.34 3.24
C VAL A 82 8.72 -4.68 2.11
N GLY A 83 7.43 -4.42 2.31
CA GLY A 83 6.61 -3.74 1.33
C GLY A 83 7.14 -2.34 0.98
N LEU A 84 7.58 -1.58 1.98
CA LEU A 84 8.20 -0.26 1.77
C LEU A 84 9.53 -0.38 1.00
N ALA A 85 10.36 -1.38 1.30
CA ALA A 85 11.62 -1.61 0.59
C ALA A 85 11.39 -2.00 -0.88
N LEU A 86 10.38 -2.83 -1.16
CA LEU A 86 9.99 -3.17 -2.54
C LEU A 86 9.40 -1.95 -3.26
N TRP A 87 8.64 -1.12 -2.56
CA TRP A 87 8.11 0.12 -3.12
C TRP A 87 9.24 1.12 -3.44
N THR A 88 10.24 1.30 -2.56
CA THR A 88 11.39 2.17 -2.88
C THR A 88 12.20 1.61 -4.04
N LEU A 89 12.45 0.30 -4.07
CA LEU A 89 13.10 -0.37 -5.19
C LEU A 89 12.34 -0.15 -6.51
N THR A 90 11.01 -0.19 -6.46
CA THR A 90 10.18 0.12 -7.62
C THR A 90 10.53 1.50 -8.16
N ASN A 91 10.62 2.54 -7.33
CA ASN A 91 10.92 3.89 -7.81
C ASN A 91 12.34 4.04 -8.40
N ILE A 92 13.28 3.17 -8.03
CA ILE A 92 14.65 3.17 -8.57
C ILE A 92 14.71 2.46 -9.92
N VAL A 93 13.91 1.41 -10.10
CA VAL A 93 13.91 0.53 -11.30
C VAL A 93 12.80 0.91 -12.31
N SER A 94 11.89 1.82 -11.93
CA SER A 94 10.71 2.23 -12.72
C SER A 94 11.05 2.94 -14.02
#